data_AF-A0A4Q3T0E3-F1
#
_entry.id   AF-A0A4Q3T0E3-F1
#
_cell.length_a   1.000
_cell.length_b   1.000
_cell.length_c   1.000
_cell.angle_alpha   90.00
_cell.angle_beta   90.00
_cell.angle_gamma   90.00
#
_symmetry.space_group_name_H-M   'P 1'
#
loop_
_entity.id
_entity.type
_entity.pdbx_description
1 polymer ?
#
loop_
_entity_poly.entity_id
_entity_poly.type
_entity_poly.pdbx_seq_one_letter_code
_entity_poly.pdbx_strand_id
1 'polypeptide(L)'
;MISNAIVFSIIISGSALMATFNQAQTAPEQHQNAFTDSTDLIIPGESLKLISSQFKFTEGPAADRAGNIYFTDQPNNTIWKVDTKNNLSLFMDKAGR
;
A
#
# COMPACT_ATOMS: atom_id res chain seq x y z
N MET A 1 28.52 -2.02 20.82
CA MET A 1 29.02 -3.41 20.84
C MET A 1 29.40 -3.77 22.27
N ILE A 2 28.50 -4.40 23.04
CA ILE A 2 28.72 -5.46 24.05
C ILE A 2 27.28 -5.91 24.40
N SER A 3 26.78 -6.97 23.75
CA SER A 3 26.63 -8.32 24.30
C SER A 3 25.56 -8.44 25.40
N ASN A 4 24.38 -8.96 25.04
CA ASN A 4 23.40 -9.50 25.99
C ASN A 4 24.03 -10.74 26.65
N ALA A 5 24.50 -10.59 27.89
CA ALA A 5 24.93 -11.72 28.68
C ALA A 5 23.72 -12.41 29.31
N ILE A 6 23.50 -13.66 28.88
CA ILE A 6 22.56 -14.62 29.45
C ILE A 6 22.96 -14.90 30.91
N VAL A 7 22.00 -14.79 31.81
CA VAL A 7 22.18 -14.99 33.25
C VAL A 7 22.25 -16.49 33.55
N PHE A 8 23.35 -16.95 34.13
CA PHE A 8 23.40 -18.21 34.87
C PHE A 8 23.49 -17.89 36.36
N SER A 9 22.62 -18.49 37.17
CA SER A 9 22.97 -19.02 38.51
C SER A 9 21.77 -19.77 39.09
N ILE A 10 21.96 -21.06 39.30
CA ILE A 10 21.09 -21.90 40.14
C ILE A 10 21.40 -21.54 41.60
N ILE A 11 20.40 -21.13 42.39
CA ILE A 11 20.49 -21.18 43.86
C ILE A 11 19.20 -21.78 44.44
N ILE A 12 19.47 -22.66 45.40
CA ILE A 12 18.66 -23.62 46.13
C ILE A 12 17.62 -22.94 47.04
N SER A 13 16.58 -23.70 47.38
CA SER A 13 15.46 -23.38 48.28
C SER A 13 15.80 -22.50 49.50
N GLY A 14 14.94 -21.53 49.79
CA GLY A 14 14.91 -20.88 51.11
C GLY A 14 14.24 -19.51 51.09
N SER A 15 12.97 -19.49 51.52
CA SER A 15 12.30 -18.43 52.30
C SER A 15 12.49 -16.93 51.99
N ALA A 16 11.32 -16.28 51.91
CA ALA A 16 10.98 -14.92 52.37
C ALA A 16 11.02 -13.74 51.37
N LEU A 17 9.79 -13.22 51.14
CA LEU A 17 9.36 -11.83 51.38
C LEU A 17 9.69 -10.72 50.34
N MET A 18 8.61 -10.30 49.66
CA MET A 18 8.18 -8.93 49.26
C MET A 18 9.17 -7.96 48.58
N ALA A 19 8.78 -7.45 47.41
CA ALA A 19 8.63 -6.02 47.15
C ALA A 19 7.90 -5.75 45.82
N THR A 20 7.25 -4.60 45.76
CA THR A 20 6.04 -4.26 45.00
C THR A 20 6.35 -3.24 43.87
N PHE A 21 5.35 -2.98 43.01
CA PHE A 21 5.14 -1.79 42.14
C PHE A 21 6.00 -1.66 40.86
N ASN A 22 5.35 -1.44 39.69
CA ASN A 22 4.93 -0.08 39.32
C ASN A 22 3.95 0.01 38.11
N GLN A 23 2.90 0.81 38.35
CA GLN A 23 2.05 1.67 37.50
C GLN A 23 1.51 1.22 36.12
N ALA A 24 0.18 1.20 36.05
CA ALA A 24 -0.61 1.39 34.84
C ALA A 24 -0.21 2.70 34.15
N GLN A 25 0.18 2.61 32.89
CA GLN A 25 0.50 3.77 32.06
C GLN A 25 -0.77 4.20 31.33
N THR A 26 -1.51 5.15 31.88
CA THR A 26 -2.50 5.93 31.11
C THR A 26 -1.75 7.04 30.39
N ALA A 27 -1.46 6.84 29.10
CA ALA A 27 -0.92 7.85 28.20
C ALA A 27 -2.04 8.39 27.29
N PRO A 28 -1.98 9.67 26.89
CA PRO A 28 -3.07 10.37 26.22
C PRO A 28 -3.35 9.76 24.84
N GLU A 29 -4.63 9.65 24.47
CA GLU A 29 -5.07 9.31 23.12
C GLU A 29 -4.52 10.35 22.13
N GLN A 30 -3.37 10.04 21.55
CA GLN A 30 -2.88 10.71 20.35
C GLN A 30 -3.79 10.23 19.23
N HIS A 31 -4.76 11.07 18.84
CA HIS A 31 -5.44 10.92 17.57
C HIS A 31 -4.40 11.04 16.46
N GLN A 32 -3.78 9.92 16.12
CA GLN A 32 -2.94 9.81 14.94
C GLN A 32 -3.85 10.04 13.75
N ASN A 33 -3.59 11.10 12.98
CA ASN A 33 -4.17 11.27 11.66
C ASN A 33 -3.70 10.07 10.82
N ALA A 34 -4.53 9.02 10.79
CA ALA A 34 -4.30 7.78 10.08
C ALA A 34 -4.46 8.01 8.57
N PHE A 35 -3.49 8.70 7.98
CA PHE A 35 -3.07 8.36 6.62
C PHE A 35 -1.91 7.40 6.77
N THR A 36 -2.27 6.19 7.19
CA THR A 36 -1.37 5.04 7.21
C THR A 36 -1.01 4.68 5.77
N ASP A 37 0.15 4.06 5.65
CA ASP A 37 0.83 3.62 4.44
C ASP A 37 -0.12 3.29 3.25
N SER A 38 0.28 3.69 2.03
CA SER A 38 -0.54 3.48 0.81
C SER A 38 -0.87 2.00 0.54
N THR A 39 -0.19 1.10 1.24
CA THR A 39 -0.45 -0.34 1.26
C THR A 39 -1.84 -0.70 1.80
N ASP A 40 -2.44 0.12 2.67
CA ASP A 40 -3.80 -0.11 3.19
C ASP A 40 -4.90 0.09 2.14
N LEU A 41 -4.59 0.76 1.02
CA LEU A 41 -5.53 0.97 -0.10
C LEU A 41 -5.49 -0.17 -1.13
N ILE A 42 -4.51 -1.06 -1.02
CA ILE A 42 -4.35 -2.21 -1.90
C ILE A 42 -4.92 -3.44 -1.19
N ILE A 43 -5.67 -4.27 -1.91
CA ILE A 43 -6.22 -5.51 -1.35
C ILE A 43 -5.05 -6.36 -0.81
N PRO A 44 -5.13 -6.88 0.43
CA PRO A 44 -4.04 -7.68 0.99
C PRO A 44 -3.66 -8.85 0.09
N GLY A 45 -2.37 -8.93 -0.25
CA GLY A 45 -1.83 -9.94 -1.17
C GLY A 45 -1.88 -9.56 -2.65
N GLU A 46 -2.46 -8.41 -3.00
CA GLU A 46 -2.39 -7.85 -4.35
C GLU A 46 -1.26 -6.83 -4.51
N SER A 47 -0.93 -6.53 -5.76
CA SER A 47 0.05 -5.52 -6.13
C SER A 47 -0.36 -4.81 -7.42
N LEU A 48 0.12 -3.57 -7.59
CA LEU A 48 -0.10 -2.81 -8.81
C LEU A 48 0.56 -3.52 -10.00
N LYS A 49 -0.22 -3.72 -11.06
CA LYS A 49 0.25 -4.33 -12.31
C LYS A 49 0.36 -3.28 -13.40
N LEU A 50 1.54 -3.20 -14.03
CA LEU A 50 1.73 -2.43 -15.24
C LEU A 50 1.03 -3.11 -16.41
N ILE A 51 0.10 -2.41 -17.07
CA ILE A 51 -0.59 -2.91 -18.28
C ILE A 51 0.24 -2.59 -19.53
N SER A 52 0.72 -1.35 -19.66
CA SER A 52 1.60 -0.93 -20.75
C SER A 52 2.28 0.41 -20.43
N SER A 53 3.45 0.63 -21.01
CA SER A 53 4.24 1.86 -20.91
C SER A 53 4.59 2.46 -22.28
N GLN A 54 3.90 2.06 -23.34
CA GLN A 54 4.23 2.44 -24.72
C GLN A 54 3.82 3.85 -25.14
N PHE A 55 3.12 4.58 -24.26
CA PHE A 55 2.49 5.87 -24.59
C PHE A 55 3.46 7.02 -24.43
N LYS A 56 3.22 8.13 -25.15
CA LYS A 56 4.06 9.32 -25.02
C LYS A 56 3.60 10.22 -23.87
N PHE A 57 2.28 10.44 -23.74
CA PHE A 57 1.73 11.15 -22.59
C PHE A 57 0.25 10.81 -22.41
N THR A 58 -0.08 10.08 -21.34
CA THR A 58 -1.45 9.63 -21.05
C THR A 58 -2.22 10.64 -20.23
N GLU A 59 -3.49 10.90 -20.58
CA GLU A 59 -4.38 11.79 -19.84
C GLU A 59 -5.83 11.31 -19.82
N GLY A 60 -6.63 11.90 -18.94
CA GLY A 60 -8.09 11.82 -18.95
C GLY A 60 -8.70 10.41 -18.93
N PRO A 61 -8.29 9.52 -18.00
CA PRO A 61 -8.92 8.21 -17.89
C PRO A 61 -10.41 8.35 -17.54
N ALA A 62 -11.27 7.65 -18.27
CA ALA A 62 -12.71 7.58 -18.01
C ALA A 62 -13.20 6.14 -18.14
N ALA A 63 -14.07 5.71 -17.22
CA ALA A 63 -14.64 4.36 -17.24
C ALA A 63 -16.06 4.37 -17.84
N ASP A 64 -16.38 3.36 -18.66
CA ASP A 64 -17.76 3.07 -19.05
C ASP A 64 -18.50 2.22 -18.01
N ARG A 65 -19.80 1.99 -18.23
CA ARG A 65 -20.65 1.20 -17.30
C ARG A 65 -20.21 -0.26 -17.16
N ALA A 66 -19.51 -0.81 -18.16
CA ALA A 66 -18.99 -2.17 -18.10
C ALA A 66 -17.62 -2.24 -17.39
N GLY A 67 -17.05 -1.10 -17.00
CA GLY A 67 -15.75 -1.01 -16.33
C GLY A 67 -14.57 -0.96 -17.29
N ASN A 68 -14.79 -0.76 -18.60
CA ASN A 68 -13.67 -0.50 -19.50
C ASN A 68 -13.15 0.91 -19.29
N ILE A 69 -11.84 1.09 -19.33
CA ILE A 69 -11.17 2.38 -19.14
C ILE A 69 -10.70 2.89 -20.50
N TYR A 70 -11.00 4.15 -20.80
CA TYR A 70 -10.54 4.87 -21.99
C TYR A 70 -9.64 6.01 -21.57
N PHE A 71 -8.56 6.26 -22.31
CA PHE A 71 -7.65 7.38 -22.05
C PHE A 71 -6.99 7.85 -23.33
N THR A 72 -6.51 9.09 -23.35
CA THR A 72 -5.82 9.66 -24.49
C THR A 72 -4.31 9.45 -24.38
N ASP A 73 -3.64 9.15 -25.49
CA ASP A 73 -2.20 9.35 -25.66
C ASP A 73 -1.98 10.63 -26.49
N GLN A 74 -1.88 11.75 -25.78
CA GLN A 74 -2.11 13.09 -26.31
C GLN A 74 -1.18 13.46 -27.50
N PRO A 75 0.14 13.19 -27.45
CA PRO A 75 1.03 13.53 -28.56
C PRO A 75 0.86 12.60 -29.77
N ASN A 76 0.34 11.40 -29.55
CA ASN A 76 0.08 10.41 -30.60
C ASN A 76 -1.33 10.54 -31.19
N ASN A 77 -2.17 11.48 -30.71
CA ASN A 77 -3.51 11.72 -31.23
C ASN A 77 -4.42 10.47 -31.25
N THR A 78 -4.27 9.60 -30.24
CA THR A 78 -5.01 8.33 -30.13
C THR A 78 -5.79 8.25 -28.83
N ILE A 79 -6.92 7.53 -28.86
CA ILE A 79 -7.63 7.06 -27.67
C ILE A 79 -7.44 5.56 -27.56
N TRP A 80 -7.05 5.11 -26.37
CA TRP A 80 -6.84 3.72 -26.04
C TRP A 80 -7.94 3.22 -25.11
N LYS A 81 -8.19 1.91 -25.14
CA LYS A 81 -9.11 1.20 -24.27
C LYS A 81 -8.38 0.08 -23.54
N VAL A 82 -8.61 -0.03 -22.24
CA VAL A 82 -8.31 -1.21 -21.41
C VAL A 82 -9.63 -1.86 -21.01
N ASP A 83 -9.80 -3.14 -21.33
CA ASP A 83 -10.98 -3.90 -20.89
C ASP A 83 -10.85 -4.44 -19.47
N THR A 84 -11.93 -5.01 -18.93
CA THR A 84 -11.96 -5.58 -17.56
C THR A 84 -11.10 -6.84 -17.40
N LYS A 85 -10.53 -7.37 -18.48
CA LYS A 85 -9.58 -8.48 -18.49
C LYS A 85 -8.14 -8.00 -18.67
N ASN A 86 -7.91 -6.68 -18.58
CA ASN A 86 -6.62 -6.01 -18.76
C ASN A 86 -6.06 -6.08 -20.19
N ASN A 87 -6.91 -6.26 -21.21
CA ASN A 87 -6.47 -6.19 -22.60
C ASN A 87 -6.46 -4.74 -23.07
N LEU A 88 -5.32 -4.32 -23.62
CA LEU A 88 -5.14 -3.01 -24.22
C LEU A 88 -5.44 -3.06 -25.73
N SER A 89 -6.20 -2.09 -26.22
CA SER A 89 -6.52 -1.96 -27.65
C SER A 89 -6.67 -0.50 -28.07
N LEU A 90 -6.42 -0.21 -29.35
CA LEU A 90 -6.69 1.10 -29.93
C LEU A 90 -8.21 1.28 -30.06
N PHE A 91 -8.75 2.34 -29.47
CA PHE A 91 -10.16 2.68 -29.60
C PHE A 91 -10.42 3.64 -30.75
N MET A 92 -9.60 4.67 -30.89
CA MET A 92 -9.71 5.66 -31.95
C MET A 92 -8.34 6.19 -32.36
N ASP A 93 -8.08 6.24 -33.66
CA ASP A 93 -6.97 6.96 -34.26
C ASP A 93 -7.42 8.35 -34.71
N LYS A 94 -6.47 9.30 -34.80
CA LYS A 94 -6.71 10.69 -35.23
C LYS A 94 -7.85 11.36 -34.46
N ALA A 95 -7.74 11.38 -33.13
CA ALA A 95 -8.78 11.82 -32.21
C ALA A 95 -9.14 13.33 -32.23
N GLY A 96 -8.81 14.05 -33.31
CA GLY A 96 -9.28 15.41 -33.55
C GLY A 96 -8.49 16.51 -32.86
N ARG A 97 -7.15 16.41 -32.89
CA ARG A 97 -6.23 17.53 -32.60
C ARG A 97 -6.30 18.65 -33.63
#